data_AF-A0A6B3FYI9-F1
#
_entry.id   AF-A0A6B3FYI9-F1
#
_cell.length_a   1.000
_cell.length_b   1.000
_cell.length_c   1.000
_cell.angle_alpha   90.00
_cell.angle_beta   90.00
_cell.angle_gamma   90.00
#
_symmetry.space_group_name_H-M   'P 1'
#
loop_
_entity.id
_entity.type
_entity.pdbx_description
1 polymer ?
#
loop_
_entity_poly.entity_id
_entity_poly.type
_entity_poly.pdbx_seq_one_letter_code
_entity_poly.pdbx_strand_id
1 'polypeptide(L)'
;MSDKSGRTGESGRSRRRLTPMTGRDPEEDGRASSPLELLFDLTFVVAVGTASSQFAELLAEGHLAHAVTAFVMAMFAISVAWISFSWFASAFATDDWLYRVLTMLQMIGVVVFSLGLPAMFHSVDEGGHLELRAMVAGYVVMRIAMVFQWARAAREAPEFRGVCLANIRWTVIAQVGWVVLAFVGLPVYVVFAA
;
A
#
# COMPACT_ATOMS: atom_id res chain seq x y z
N MET A 1 7.16 54.30 32.35
CA MET A 1 7.07 52.98 33.00
C MET A 1 5.91 52.24 32.35
N SER A 2 6.16 51.63 31.19
CA SER A 2 5.14 50.92 30.39
C SER A 2 5.30 49.42 30.60
N ASP A 3 4.19 48.82 30.97
CA ASP A 3 4.00 47.42 31.35
C ASP A 3 4.25 46.46 30.18
N LYS A 4 5.06 45.42 30.43
CA LYS A 4 5.32 44.29 29.54
C LYS A 4 4.43 43.13 30.01
N SER A 5 3.20 43.07 29.51
CA SER A 5 2.31 41.93 29.77
C SER A 5 2.40 40.88 28.65
N GLY A 6 3.08 39.78 28.99
CA GLY A 6 2.71 38.39 28.66
C GLY A 6 2.30 38.01 27.24
N ARG A 7 3.26 37.71 26.37
CA ARG A 7 3.07 36.69 25.30
C ARG A 7 3.34 35.31 25.89
N THR A 8 2.36 34.74 26.58
CA THR A 8 2.40 33.36 27.06
C THR A 8 2.00 32.39 25.96
N GLY A 9 2.99 31.63 25.49
CA GLY A 9 2.96 30.32 24.84
C GLY A 9 1.64 29.75 24.29
N GLU A 10 1.47 29.84 22.98
CA GLU A 10 0.57 28.97 22.19
C GLU A 10 1.30 28.16 21.10
N SER A 11 2.57 27.77 21.32
CA SER A 11 3.35 27.03 20.32
C SER A 11 3.42 25.50 20.54
N GLY A 12 2.51 24.92 21.35
CA GLY A 12 2.70 23.53 21.83
C GLY A 12 1.55 22.53 21.66
N ARG A 13 0.35 22.91 21.21
CA ARG A 13 -0.85 22.05 21.40
C ARG A 13 -1.47 21.40 20.16
N SER A 14 -0.99 21.67 18.95
CA SER A 14 -1.67 21.24 17.71
C SER A 14 -1.25 19.86 17.15
N ARG A 15 -0.14 19.26 17.59
CA ARG A 15 0.37 18.00 16.97
C ARG A 15 -0.29 16.69 17.45
N ARG A 16 -1.19 16.73 18.44
CA ARG A 16 -1.74 15.51 19.09
C ARG A 16 -3.24 15.30 18.91
N ARG A 17 -3.96 16.19 18.21
CA ARG A 17 -5.39 15.96 17.97
C ARG A 17 -5.58 15.04 16.77
N LEU A 18 -6.35 13.98 16.98
CA LEU A 18 -6.93 13.21 15.89
C LEU A 18 -7.96 14.12 15.22
N THR A 19 -7.74 14.41 13.93
CA THR A 19 -8.73 15.13 13.13
C THR A 19 -9.78 14.12 12.67
N PRO A 20 -11.08 14.37 12.87
CA PRO A 20 -12.12 13.50 12.36
C PRO A 20 -11.96 13.30 10.84
N MET A 21 -11.99 12.06 10.37
CA MET A 21 -12.06 11.75 8.95
C MET A 21 -13.43 12.16 8.41
N THR A 22 -13.46 13.13 7.50
CA THR A 22 -14.64 13.55 6.74
C THR A 22 -14.44 13.18 5.27
N GLY A 23 -15.51 12.85 4.55
CA GLY A 23 -15.41 12.64 3.10
C GLY A 23 -14.96 13.94 2.43
N ARG A 24 -14.00 13.83 1.51
CA ARG A 24 -13.42 15.00 0.85
C ARG A 24 -14.33 15.56 -0.24
N ASP A 25 -14.38 16.89 -0.35
CA ASP A 25 -15.03 17.59 -1.47
C ASP A 25 -14.15 17.45 -2.74
N PRO A 26 -14.65 16.86 -3.85
CA PRO A 26 -13.92 16.74 -5.10
C PRO A 26 -13.53 18.07 -5.76
N GLU A 27 -14.20 19.17 -5.40
CA GLU A 27 -14.06 20.49 -6.04
C GLU A 27 -13.08 21.44 -5.28
N GLU A 28 -12.33 20.96 -4.28
CA GLU A 28 -11.29 21.77 -3.63
C GLU A 28 -10.09 22.05 -4.56
N ASP A 29 -9.79 23.33 -4.80
CA ASP A 29 -8.66 23.77 -5.63
C ASP A 29 -7.28 23.38 -5.04
N GLY A 30 -6.59 22.47 -5.75
CA GLY A 30 -5.14 22.33 -5.79
C GLY A 30 -4.41 22.02 -4.47
N ARG A 31 -4.43 20.75 -4.03
CA ARG A 31 -3.58 20.31 -2.91
C ARG A 31 -2.12 20.10 -3.34
N ALA A 32 -1.19 20.77 -2.67
CA ALA A 32 0.21 20.37 -2.66
C ALA A 32 0.37 19.03 -1.92
N SER A 33 0.92 18.01 -2.60
CA SER A 33 1.21 16.71 -1.97
C SER A 33 2.09 16.90 -0.75
N SER A 34 1.75 16.23 0.35
CA SER A 34 2.61 16.26 1.53
C SER A 34 3.91 15.51 1.25
N PRO A 35 5.03 15.85 1.90
CA PRO A 35 6.29 15.11 1.74
C PRO A 35 6.15 13.61 2.04
N LEU A 36 5.18 13.24 2.89
CA LEU A 36 4.94 11.85 3.29
C LEU A 36 4.24 11.05 2.20
N GLU A 37 3.31 11.66 1.46
CA GLU A 37 2.69 11.04 0.28
C GLU A 37 3.70 10.85 -0.85
N LEU A 38 4.55 11.85 -1.04
CA LEU A 38 5.62 11.78 -2.03
C LEU A 38 6.63 10.67 -1.69
N LEU A 39 6.96 10.53 -0.39
CA LEU A 39 7.77 9.41 0.10
C LEU A 39 7.06 8.06 -0.10
N PHE A 40 5.74 8.01 0.11
CA PHE A 40 4.97 6.78 -0.09
C PHE A 40 5.02 6.35 -1.55
N ASP A 41 4.74 7.25 -2.48
CA ASP A 41 4.81 6.96 -3.91
C ASP A 41 6.22 6.51 -4.33
N LEU A 42 7.26 7.12 -3.74
CA LEU A 42 8.63 6.70 -3.98
C LEU A 42 8.89 5.24 -3.57
N THR A 43 8.28 4.74 -2.49
CA THR A 43 8.41 3.32 -2.12
C THR A 43 7.83 2.37 -3.17
N PHE A 44 6.73 2.75 -3.81
CA PHE A 44 6.15 1.99 -4.91
C PHE A 44 7.01 2.08 -6.18
N VAL A 45 7.61 3.24 -6.47
CA VAL A 45 8.59 3.39 -7.55
C VAL A 45 9.78 2.46 -7.36
N VAL A 46 10.28 2.33 -6.12
CA VAL A 46 11.35 1.36 -5.80
C VAL A 46 10.89 -0.07 -6.09
N ALA A 47 9.69 -0.46 -5.67
CA ALA A 47 9.15 -1.81 -5.93
C ALA A 47 9.02 -2.11 -7.43
N VAL A 48 8.52 -1.16 -8.22
CA VAL A 48 8.44 -1.28 -9.70
C VAL A 48 9.84 -1.37 -10.30
N GLY A 49 10.77 -0.55 -9.81
CA GLY A 49 12.17 -0.58 -10.23
C GLY A 49 12.81 -1.95 -10.00
N THR A 50 12.64 -2.51 -8.80
CA THR A 50 13.12 -3.86 -8.46
C THR A 50 12.50 -4.92 -9.37
N ALA A 51 11.18 -4.90 -9.58
CA ALA A 51 10.52 -5.84 -10.49
C ALA A 51 11.05 -5.73 -11.92
N SER A 52 11.31 -4.50 -12.40
CA SER A 52 11.82 -4.22 -13.74
C SER A 52 13.26 -4.70 -13.91
N SER A 53 14.11 -4.55 -12.89
CA SER A 53 15.47 -5.09 -12.89
C SER A 53 15.47 -6.62 -12.97
N GLN A 54 14.69 -7.30 -12.12
CA GLN A 54 14.60 -8.77 -12.18
C GLN A 54 14.04 -9.27 -13.52
N PHE A 55 13.10 -8.52 -14.12
CA PHE A 55 12.60 -8.83 -15.46
C PHE A 55 13.70 -8.73 -16.52
N ALA A 56 14.51 -7.67 -16.48
CA ALA A 56 15.60 -7.48 -17.42
C ALA A 56 16.68 -8.56 -17.31
N GLU A 57 16.98 -9.02 -16.09
CA GLU A 57 17.91 -10.13 -15.82
C GLU A 57 17.42 -11.44 -16.44
N LEU A 58 16.21 -11.90 -16.09
CA LEU A 58 15.64 -13.14 -16.67
C LEU A 58 15.49 -13.05 -18.19
N LEU A 59 15.17 -11.87 -18.72
CA LEU A 59 15.08 -11.65 -20.15
C LEU A 59 16.45 -11.79 -20.83
N ALA A 60 17.52 -11.26 -20.22
CA ALA A 60 18.88 -11.37 -20.72
C ALA A 60 19.40 -12.81 -20.69
N GLU A 61 18.93 -13.62 -19.75
CA GLU A 61 19.24 -15.06 -19.65
C GLU A 61 18.45 -15.92 -20.65
N GLY A 62 17.49 -15.35 -21.38
CA GLY A 62 16.69 -16.02 -22.40
C GLY A 62 15.38 -16.63 -21.90
N HIS A 63 15.02 -16.40 -20.63
CA HIS A 63 13.84 -16.96 -19.97
C HIS A 63 12.59 -16.08 -20.17
N LEU A 64 12.29 -15.69 -21.42
CA LEU A 64 11.25 -14.70 -21.76
C LEU A 64 9.87 -15.01 -21.12
N ALA A 65 9.40 -16.26 -21.21
CA ALA A 65 8.09 -16.63 -20.69
C ALA A 65 8.00 -16.50 -19.16
N HIS A 66 9.05 -16.92 -18.43
CA HIS A 66 9.15 -16.79 -16.98
C HIS A 66 9.29 -15.32 -16.58
N ALA A 67 10.12 -14.55 -17.28
CA ALA A 67 10.29 -13.11 -17.07
C ALA A 67 8.96 -12.37 -17.17
N VAL A 68 8.23 -12.54 -18.28
CA VAL A 68 6.94 -11.86 -18.51
C VAL A 68 5.93 -12.26 -17.45
N THR A 69 5.84 -13.55 -17.14
CA THR A 69 4.91 -14.06 -16.11
C THR A 69 5.18 -13.42 -14.75
N ALA A 70 6.43 -13.51 -14.30
CA ALA A 70 6.87 -12.99 -13.00
C ALA A 70 6.61 -11.48 -12.90
N PHE A 71 6.95 -10.76 -13.97
CA PHE A 71 6.77 -9.31 -14.04
C PHE A 71 5.30 -8.90 -14.00
N VAL A 72 4.43 -9.56 -14.78
CA VAL A 72 2.98 -9.26 -14.76
C VAL A 72 2.38 -9.53 -13.38
N MET A 73 2.77 -10.63 -12.74
CA MET A 73 2.30 -10.95 -11.38
C MET A 73 2.76 -9.91 -10.36
N ALA A 74 4.03 -9.51 -10.40
CA ALA A 74 4.59 -8.47 -9.53
C ALA A 74 3.90 -7.12 -9.77
N MET A 75 3.78 -6.68 -11.01
CA MET A 75 3.11 -5.43 -11.38
C MET A 75 1.64 -5.43 -10.95
N PHE A 76 0.93 -6.53 -11.15
CA PHE A 76 -0.44 -6.67 -10.69
C PHE A 76 -0.55 -6.50 -9.16
N ALA A 77 0.32 -7.15 -8.39
CA ALA A 77 0.35 -7.01 -6.93
C ALA A 77 0.63 -5.57 -6.48
N ILE A 78 1.63 -4.93 -7.09
CA ILE A 78 2.04 -3.55 -6.83
C ILE A 78 0.90 -2.59 -7.17
N SER A 79 0.31 -2.69 -8.36
CA SER A 79 -0.78 -1.83 -8.81
C SER A 79 -2.02 -1.96 -7.92
N VAL A 80 -2.42 -3.18 -7.55
CA VAL A 80 -3.57 -3.39 -6.66
C VAL A 80 -3.31 -2.80 -5.27
N ALA A 81 -2.10 -2.91 -4.74
CA ALA A 81 -1.74 -2.28 -3.46
C ALA A 81 -1.76 -0.75 -3.55
N TRP A 82 -1.16 -0.19 -4.61
CA TRP A 82 -1.10 1.26 -4.83
C TRP A 82 -2.50 1.86 -5.01
N ILE A 83 -3.31 1.31 -5.93
CA ILE A 83 -4.69 1.77 -6.19
C ILE A 83 -5.52 1.74 -4.90
N SER A 84 -5.39 0.68 -4.09
CA SER A 84 -6.13 0.59 -2.82
C SER A 84 -5.82 1.76 -1.89
N PHE A 85 -4.55 2.16 -1.80
CA PHE A 85 -4.14 3.28 -0.98
C PHE A 85 -4.54 4.62 -1.58
N SER A 86 -4.30 4.83 -2.87
CA SER A 86 -4.68 6.05 -3.57
C SER A 86 -6.17 6.33 -3.42
N TRP A 87 -7.02 5.31 -3.57
CA TRP A 87 -8.47 5.43 -3.36
C TRP A 87 -8.83 5.86 -1.94
N PHE A 88 -8.21 5.25 -0.92
CA PHE A 88 -8.43 5.66 0.47
C PHE A 88 -7.97 7.10 0.70
N ALA A 89 -6.76 7.44 0.24
CA ALA A 89 -6.15 8.75 0.43
C ALA A 89 -6.97 9.87 -0.25
N SER A 90 -7.50 9.61 -1.46
CA SER A 90 -8.39 10.54 -2.15
C SER A 90 -9.67 10.85 -1.35
N ALA A 91 -10.22 9.86 -0.65
CA ALA A 91 -11.49 10.01 0.04
C ALA A 91 -11.36 10.51 1.50
N PHE A 92 -10.34 10.06 2.25
CA PHE A 92 -10.28 10.18 3.72
C PHE A 92 -8.91 10.58 4.28
N ALA A 93 -7.93 11.01 3.47
CA ALA A 93 -6.63 11.41 3.99
C ALA A 93 -6.74 12.59 4.98
N THR A 94 -6.54 12.30 6.27
CA THR A 94 -6.39 13.29 7.33
C THR A 94 -4.92 13.34 7.74
N ASP A 95 -4.24 14.48 7.60
CA ASP A 95 -2.79 14.59 7.90
C ASP A 95 -2.47 14.62 9.41
N ASP A 96 -3.14 13.76 10.18
CA ASP A 96 -2.96 13.59 11.62
C ASP A 96 -1.88 12.54 11.95
N TRP A 97 -1.47 12.49 13.23
CA TRP A 97 -0.36 11.62 13.66
C TRP A 97 -0.64 10.13 13.43
N LEU A 98 -1.90 9.68 13.56
CA LEU A 98 -2.25 8.27 13.43
C LEU A 98 -2.27 7.87 11.96
N TYR A 99 -2.79 8.73 11.07
CA TYR A 99 -2.66 8.54 9.63
C TYR A 99 -1.19 8.41 9.23
N ARG A 100 -0.32 9.32 9.69
CA ARG A 100 1.13 9.27 9.41
C ARG A 100 1.78 7.97 9.86
N VAL A 101 1.47 7.49 11.07
CA VAL A 101 2.01 6.22 11.58
C VAL A 101 1.51 5.03 10.76
N LEU A 102 0.23 5.00 10.39
CA LEU A 102 -0.34 3.94 9.56
C LEU A 102 0.26 3.95 8.16
N THR A 103 0.48 5.12 7.56
CA THR A 103 1.14 5.25 6.25
C THR A 103 2.60 4.83 6.32
N MET A 104 3.33 5.13 7.41
CA MET A 104 4.68 4.61 7.64
C MET A 104 4.69 3.08 7.75
N LEU A 105 3.72 2.49 8.47
CA LEU A 105 3.57 1.04 8.55
C LEU A 105 3.31 0.42 7.16
N GLN A 106 2.54 1.12 6.33
CA GLN A 106 2.29 0.76 4.94
C GLN A 106 3.56 0.78 4.10
N MET A 107 4.39 1.83 4.21
CA MET A 107 5.70 1.91 3.54
C MET A 107 6.61 0.75 3.95
N ILE A 108 6.62 0.37 5.24
CA ILE A 108 7.37 -0.81 5.71
C ILE A 108 6.88 -2.07 4.99
N GLY A 109 5.57 -2.23 4.84
CA GLY A 109 4.98 -3.30 4.05
C GLY A 109 5.49 -3.32 2.61
N VAL A 110 5.60 -2.16 1.94
CA VAL A 110 6.11 -2.01 0.55
C VAL A 110 7.57 -2.41 0.44
N VAL A 111 8.39 -1.97 1.39
CA VAL A 111 9.81 -2.34 1.40
C VAL A 111 9.96 -3.85 1.60
N VAL A 112 9.26 -4.45 2.57
CA VAL A 112 9.30 -5.90 2.80
C VAL A 112 8.80 -6.68 1.58
N PHE A 113 7.72 -6.22 0.95
CA PHE A 113 7.20 -6.78 -0.28
C PHE A 113 8.25 -6.74 -1.39
N SER A 114 8.90 -5.58 -1.60
CA SER A 114 9.92 -5.37 -2.62
C SER A 114 11.14 -6.26 -2.42
N LEU A 115 11.55 -6.48 -1.17
CA LEU A 115 12.65 -7.40 -0.82
C LEU A 115 12.31 -8.86 -1.15
N GLY A 116 11.02 -9.21 -1.23
CA GLY A 116 10.58 -10.54 -1.63
C GLY A 116 10.57 -10.78 -3.15
N LEU A 117 10.66 -9.72 -3.98
CA LEU A 117 10.58 -9.84 -5.44
C LEU A 117 11.73 -10.68 -6.04
N PRO A 118 13.02 -10.50 -5.66
CA PRO A 118 14.09 -11.32 -6.23
C PRO A 118 13.91 -12.81 -5.99
N ALA A 119 13.53 -13.21 -4.76
CA ALA A 119 13.27 -14.60 -4.41
C ALA A 119 12.08 -15.18 -5.20
N MET A 120 11.03 -14.37 -5.40
CA MET A 120 9.89 -14.75 -6.22
C MET A 120 10.32 -15.02 -7.67
N PHE A 121 11.10 -14.13 -8.28
CA PHE A 121 11.57 -14.29 -9.67
C PHE A 121 12.43 -15.55 -9.83
N HIS A 122 13.36 -15.79 -8.91
CA HIS A 122 14.18 -17.01 -8.90
C HIS A 122 13.30 -18.27 -8.77
N SER A 123 12.30 -18.24 -7.89
CA SER A 123 11.42 -19.39 -7.69
C SER A 123 10.54 -19.74 -8.90
N VAL A 124 10.20 -18.75 -9.73
CA VAL A 124 9.45 -18.96 -10.98
C VAL A 124 10.34 -19.59 -12.05
N ASP A 125 11.64 -19.27 -12.04
CA ASP A 125 12.60 -19.84 -12.99
C ASP A 125 13.03 -21.27 -12.61
N GLU A 126 13.27 -21.54 -11.33
CA GLU A 126 13.66 -22.88 -10.83
C GLU A 126 12.51 -23.91 -10.81
N GLY A 127 11.24 -23.47 -10.82
CA GLY A 127 10.08 -24.33 -11.02
C GLY A 127 9.73 -25.32 -9.88
N GLY A 128 10.32 -25.15 -8.68
CA GLY A 128 10.14 -26.07 -7.54
C GLY A 128 9.17 -25.60 -6.46
N HIS A 129 9.44 -24.45 -5.84
CA HIS A 129 8.64 -23.88 -4.74
C HIS A 129 8.55 -22.38 -4.88
N LEU A 130 7.34 -21.81 -4.98
CA LEU A 130 7.16 -20.35 -5.02
C LEU A 130 7.53 -19.72 -3.67
N GLU A 131 8.62 -18.96 -3.66
CA GLU A 131 9.08 -18.21 -2.48
C GLU A 131 8.34 -16.86 -2.39
N LEU A 132 7.04 -16.95 -2.13
CA LEU A 132 6.13 -15.80 -1.98
C LEU A 132 6.03 -15.29 -0.54
N ARG A 133 6.71 -15.94 0.41
CA ARG A 133 6.53 -15.69 1.85
C ARG A 133 6.81 -14.25 2.25
N ALA A 134 7.96 -13.71 1.85
CA ALA A 134 8.34 -12.33 2.14
C ALA A 134 7.40 -11.33 1.45
N MET A 135 7.03 -11.62 0.20
CA MET A 135 6.10 -10.81 -0.58
C MET A 135 4.72 -10.73 0.08
N VAL A 136 4.16 -11.89 0.46
CA VAL A 136 2.87 -11.99 1.16
C VAL A 136 2.93 -11.35 2.54
N ALA A 137 4.03 -11.53 3.29
CA ALA A 137 4.21 -10.90 4.60
C ALA A 137 4.17 -9.36 4.48
N GLY A 138 4.88 -8.79 3.52
CA GLY A 138 4.81 -7.36 3.22
C GLY A 138 3.40 -6.91 2.86
N TYR A 139 2.69 -7.69 2.03
CA TYR A 139 1.31 -7.41 1.64
C TYR A 139 0.35 -7.41 2.84
N VAL A 140 0.47 -8.40 3.73
CA VAL A 140 -0.32 -8.49 4.97
C VAL A 140 -0.10 -7.26 5.84
N VAL A 141 1.15 -6.81 6.01
CA VAL A 141 1.48 -5.60 6.79
C VAL A 141 0.79 -4.36 6.22
N MET A 142 0.85 -4.16 4.89
CA MET A 142 0.15 -3.05 4.24
C MET A 142 -1.36 -3.09 4.49
N ARG A 143 -1.94 -4.30 4.44
CA ARG A 143 -3.38 -4.52 4.49
C ARG A 143 -3.92 -4.37 5.90
N ILE A 144 -3.16 -4.76 6.91
CA ILE A 144 -3.48 -4.46 8.32
C ILE A 144 -3.59 -2.95 8.51
N ALA A 145 -2.59 -2.17 8.06
CA ALA A 145 -2.64 -0.71 8.15
C ALA A 145 -3.87 -0.12 7.43
N MET A 146 -4.17 -0.64 6.23
CA MET A 146 -5.32 -0.22 5.42
C MET A 146 -6.66 -0.51 6.11
N VAL A 147 -6.84 -1.71 6.66
CA VAL A 147 -8.08 -2.09 7.36
C VAL A 147 -8.28 -1.23 8.60
N PHE A 148 -7.21 -0.90 9.34
CA PHE A 148 -7.30 0.04 10.46
C PHE A 148 -7.75 1.44 10.02
N GLN A 149 -7.22 1.95 8.90
CA GLN A 149 -7.62 3.24 8.35
C GLN A 149 -9.10 3.25 7.93
N TRP A 150 -9.57 2.23 7.21
CA TRP A 150 -10.98 2.10 6.86
C TRP A 150 -11.91 1.90 8.05
N ALA A 151 -11.47 1.16 9.07
CA ALA A 151 -12.24 0.95 10.29
C ALA A 151 -12.38 2.26 11.08
N ARG A 152 -11.33 3.09 11.09
CA ARG A 152 -11.38 4.44 11.66
C ARG A 152 -12.34 5.34 10.87
N ALA A 153 -12.22 5.38 9.54
CA ALA A 153 -13.12 6.15 8.68
C ALA A 153 -14.59 5.74 8.87
N ALA A 154 -14.87 4.44 9.00
CA ALA A 154 -16.21 3.92 9.27
C ALA A 154 -16.82 4.37 10.61
N ARG A 155 -15.97 4.71 11.60
CA ARG A 155 -16.40 5.21 12.92
C ARG A 155 -16.53 6.72 12.95
N GLU A 156 -15.65 7.43 12.26
CA GLU A 156 -15.57 8.90 12.28
C GLU A 156 -16.49 9.55 11.23
N ALA A 157 -16.81 8.86 10.12
CA ALA A 157 -17.76 9.28 9.10
C ALA A 157 -18.93 8.26 8.95
N PRO A 158 -19.96 8.31 9.82
CA PRO A 158 -21.07 7.35 9.79
C PRO A 158 -21.83 7.32 8.46
N GLU A 159 -21.88 8.45 7.75
CA GLU A 159 -22.53 8.59 6.44
C GLU A 159 -21.90 7.71 5.35
N PHE A 160 -20.58 7.47 5.42
CA PHE A 160 -19.84 6.63 4.47
C PHE A 160 -19.54 5.23 5.01
N ARG A 161 -20.13 4.85 6.15
CA ARG A 161 -19.84 3.57 6.82
C ARG A 161 -20.06 2.35 5.92
N GLY A 162 -21.09 2.38 5.08
CA GLY A 162 -21.36 1.30 4.12
C GLY A 162 -20.22 1.11 3.10
N VAL A 163 -19.73 2.22 2.53
CA VAL A 163 -18.60 2.23 1.58
C VAL A 163 -17.31 1.77 2.25
N CYS A 164 -17.06 2.22 3.49
CA CYS A 164 -15.88 1.81 4.24
C CYS A 164 -15.87 0.29 4.52
N LEU A 165 -17.00 -0.26 4.96
CA LEU A 165 -17.12 -1.70 5.22
C LEU A 165 -17.03 -2.54 3.93
N ALA A 166 -17.57 -2.05 2.81
CA ALA A 166 -17.41 -2.69 1.51
C ALA A 166 -15.94 -2.75 1.09
N ASN A 167 -15.20 -1.66 1.24
CA ASN A 167 -13.75 -1.62 0.95
C ASN A 167 -12.95 -2.55 1.86
N ILE A 168 -13.28 -2.65 3.16
CA ILE A 168 -12.66 -3.64 4.07
C ILE A 168 -12.93 -5.05 3.56
N ARG A 169 -14.18 -5.38 3.21
CA ARG A 169 -14.54 -6.72 2.71
C ARG A 169 -13.77 -7.07 1.43
N TRP A 170 -13.70 -6.15 0.48
CA TRP A 170 -12.94 -6.33 -0.76
C TRP A 170 -11.45 -6.52 -0.51
N THR A 171 -10.89 -5.71 0.40
CA THR A 171 -9.49 -5.83 0.81
C THR A 171 -9.20 -7.21 1.40
N VAL A 172 -10.07 -7.71 2.28
CA VAL A 172 -9.92 -9.03 2.91
C VAL A 172 -10.09 -10.15 1.89
N ILE A 173 -11.06 -10.07 0.98
CA ILE A 173 -11.27 -11.06 -0.08
C ILE A 173 -10.07 -11.12 -1.01
N ALA A 174 -9.56 -9.97 -1.46
CA ALA A 174 -8.35 -9.91 -2.28
C ALA A 174 -7.14 -10.48 -1.54
N GLN A 175 -7.00 -10.19 -0.24
CA GLN A 175 -5.93 -10.75 0.58
C GLN A 175 -6.03 -12.28 0.69
N VAL A 176 -7.22 -12.81 0.91
CA VAL A 176 -7.46 -14.27 0.94
C VAL A 176 -7.12 -14.88 -0.41
N GLY A 177 -7.54 -14.25 -1.51
CA GLY A 177 -7.17 -14.66 -2.87
C GLY A 177 -5.66 -14.74 -3.07
N TRP A 178 -4.91 -13.73 -2.61
CA TRP A 178 -3.44 -13.72 -2.67
C TRP A 178 -2.79 -14.81 -1.81
N VAL A 179 -3.31 -15.05 -0.60
CA VAL A 179 -2.83 -16.12 0.27
C VAL A 179 -3.07 -17.47 -0.41
N VAL A 180 -4.28 -17.70 -0.94
CA VAL A 180 -4.61 -18.91 -1.69
C VAL A 180 -3.68 -19.08 -2.89
N LEU A 181 -3.49 -18.03 -3.70
CA LEU A 181 -2.55 -18.07 -4.84
C LEU A 181 -1.13 -18.44 -4.39
N ALA A 182 -0.68 -17.91 -3.27
CA ALA A 182 0.66 -18.18 -2.75
C ALA A 182 0.86 -19.62 -2.24
N PHE A 183 -0.19 -20.26 -1.72
CA PHE A 183 -0.09 -21.60 -1.12
C PHE A 183 -0.58 -22.73 -2.04
N VAL A 184 -1.42 -22.45 -3.04
CA VAL A 184 -1.97 -23.51 -3.91
C VAL A 184 -0.97 -23.94 -5.00
N GLY A 185 0.14 -23.22 -5.21
CA GLY A 185 1.14 -23.62 -6.21
C GLY A 185 0.50 -23.75 -7.60
N LEU A 186 -0.43 -22.84 -7.94
CA LEU A 186 -1.15 -22.91 -9.20
C LEU A 186 -0.14 -22.80 -10.34
N PRO A 187 -0.14 -23.75 -11.28
CA PRO A 187 0.71 -23.63 -12.44
C PRO A 187 0.25 -22.41 -13.24
N VAL A 188 1.23 -21.59 -13.64
CA VAL A 188 1.12 -20.25 -14.22
C VAL A 188 -0.01 -20.10 -15.26
N TYR A 189 -0.31 -21.14 -16.03
CA TYR A 189 -1.34 -21.13 -17.07
C TYR A 189 -2.78 -20.99 -16.56
N VAL A 190 -3.08 -21.37 -15.31
CA VAL A 190 -4.46 -21.28 -14.76
C VAL A 190 -4.82 -19.83 -14.39
N VAL A 191 -3.83 -19.00 -14.08
CA VAL A 191 -4.04 -17.59 -13.67
C VAL A 191 -4.48 -16.71 -14.85
N PHE A 192 -4.14 -17.08 -16.09
CA PHE A 192 -4.43 -16.30 -17.30
C PHE A 192 -5.47 -16.94 -18.23
N ALA A 193 -6.03 -18.10 -17.86
CA ALA A 193 -7.08 -18.79 -18.63
C ALA A 193 -8.51 -18.49 -18.15
N ALA A 194 -8.67 -17.60 -17.15
CA ALA A 194 -9.95 -17.12 -16.64
C ALA A 194 -10.12 -15.62 -16.93
#